data_AF-A0A963A4H1-F1
#
_entry.id   AF-A0A963A4H1-F1
#
_cell.length_a   1.000
_cell.length_b   1.000
_cell.length_c   1.000
_cell.angle_alpha   90.00
_cell.angle_beta   90.00
_cell.angle_gamma   90.00
#
_symmetry.space_group_name_H-M   'P 1'
#
loop_
_entity.id
_entity.type
_entity.pdbx_description
1 polymer ?
#
loop_
_entity_poly.entity_id
_entity_poly.type
_entity_poly.pdbx_seq_one_letter_code
_entity_poly.pdbx_strand_id
1 'polypeptide(L)'
;MKKNINALVLAAIIGLLIVAIGLGFLFGPANPVPWILIGVLIAIVFIYRWIASKDRVEWKESYTVGVDVLDDDHKRLIELINRFQTAYKYHTGEEFERQALNELVDYTRYHFEREEKMMEAAGYPDLEVHKTVHRSMIFKVAQFQEEYQQRGHEALDGVASFLGEWLIDHINGTDKKYGPYIKTQSLT
;
A
#
# COMPACT_ATOMS: atom_id res chain seq x y z
N MET A 1 10.57 19.74 -0.81
CA MET A 1 9.94 21.09 -0.79
C MET A 1 8.70 21.26 -1.68
N LYS A 2 8.60 20.67 -2.89
CA LYS A 2 7.45 20.89 -3.79
C LYS A 2 6.10 20.25 -3.34
N LYS A 3 6.09 19.09 -2.66
CA LYS A 3 4.83 18.40 -2.30
C LYS A 3 4.06 19.07 -1.14
N ASN A 4 4.75 19.64 -0.14
CA ASN A 4 4.11 20.34 0.98
C ASN A 4 3.38 21.63 0.55
N ILE A 5 3.83 22.25 -0.54
CA ILE A 5 3.17 23.40 -1.15
C ILE A 5 1.77 23.00 -1.65
N ASN A 6 1.60 21.80 -2.20
CA ASN A 6 0.31 21.35 -2.74
C ASN A 6 -0.74 21.12 -1.63
N ALA A 7 -0.34 20.57 -0.48
CA ALA A 7 -1.25 20.35 0.65
C ALA A 7 -1.67 21.66 1.32
N LEU A 8 -0.72 22.60 1.52
CA LEU A 8 -1.00 23.92 2.07
C LEU A 8 -1.86 24.77 1.12
N VAL A 9 -1.58 24.73 -0.18
CA VAL A 9 -2.38 25.40 -1.20
C VAL A 9 -3.80 24.83 -1.24
N LEU A 10 -3.95 23.52 -1.19
CA LEU A 10 -5.27 22.88 -1.14
C LEU A 10 -6.05 23.27 0.13
N ALA A 11 -5.40 23.27 1.29
CA ALA A 11 -6.00 23.72 2.54
C ALA A 11 -6.43 25.19 2.48
N ALA A 12 -5.61 26.07 1.88
CA ALA A 12 -5.95 27.47 1.67
C ALA A 12 -7.15 27.64 0.73
N ILE A 13 -7.21 26.87 -0.38
CA ILE A 13 -8.36 26.89 -1.31
C ILE A 13 -9.64 26.45 -0.60
N ILE A 14 -9.60 25.35 0.16
CA ILE A 14 -10.76 24.86 0.92
C ILE A 14 -11.20 25.91 1.95
N GLY A 15 -10.26 26.53 2.66
CA GLY A 15 -10.55 27.61 3.61
C GLY A 15 -11.23 28.81 2.95
N LEU A 16 -10.73 29.26 1.81
CA LEU A 16 -11.33 30.36 1.04
C LEU A 16 -12.74 30.01 0.53
N LEU A 17 -12.97 28.77 0.09
CA LEU A 17 -14.28 28.30 -0.35
C LEU A 17 -15.30 28.31 0.81
N ILE A 18 -14.90 27.86 2.00
CA ILE A 18 -15.77 27.88 3.20
C ILE A 18 -16.16 29.31 3.56
N VAL A 19 -15.21 30.25 3.55
CA VAL A 19 -15.49 31.68 3.79
C VAL A 19 -16.45 32.23 2.74
N ALA A 20 -16.22 31.95 1.46
CA ALA A 20 -17.08 32.41 0.37
C ALA A 20 -18.51 31.84 0.45
N ILE A 21 -18.68 30.58 0.85
CA ILE A 21 -19.98 29.97 1.11
C ILE A 21 -20.72 30.75 2.22
N GLY A 22 -20.05 30.99 3.35
CA GLY A 22 -20.62 31.73 4.47
C GLY A 22 -21.04 33.16 4.09
N LEU A 23 -20.18 33.89 3.38
CA LEU A 23 -20.47 35.23 2.87
C LEU A 23 -21.65 35.23 1.88
N GLY A 24 -21.73 34.24 1.00
CA GLY A 24 -22.82 34.16 0.02
C GLY A 24 -24.20 33.93 0.67
N PHE A 25 -24.26 33.21 1.80
CA PHE A 25 -25.50 33.03 2.55
C PHE A 25 -25.96 34.29 3.30
N LEU A 26 -25.09 35.30 3.49
CA LEU A 26 -25.52 36.62 4.00
C LEU A 26 -26.48 37.33 3.05
N PHE A 27 -26.49 36.95 1.77
CA PHE A 27 -27.42 37.44 0.75
C PHE A 27 -28.67 36.56 0.61
N GLY A 28 -28.92 35.66 1.57
CA GLY A 28 -30.11 34.81 1.64
C GLY A 28 -29.93 33.43 1.01
N PRO A 29 -30.74 32.44 1.42
CA PRO A 29 -30.61 31.04 1.01
C PRO A 29 -31.01 30.77 -0.45
N ALA A 30 -31.74 31.70 -1.07
CA ALA A 30 -32.09 31.64 -2.49
C ALA A 30 -30.92 32.04 -3.42
N ASN A 31 -29.82 32.57 -2.86
CA ASN A 31 -28.62 32.84 -3.63
C ASN A 31 -28.01 31.50 -4.12
N PRO A 32 -27.82 31.30 -5.43
CA PRO A 32 -27.27 30.05 -5.95
C PRO A 32 -25.78 29.88 -5.68
N VAL A 33 -25.03 30.94 -5.38
CA VAL A 33 -23.57 30.91 -5.24
C VAL A 33 -23.10 29.97 -4.11
N PRO A 34 -23.59 30.04 -2.86
CA PRO A 34 -23.21 29.09 -1.82
C PRO A 34 -23.46 27.63 -2.19
N TRP A 35 -24.59 27.35 -2.85
CA TRP A 35 -24.93 25.98 -3.27
C TRP A 35 -23.98 25.43 -4.33
N ILE A 36 -23.59 26.26 -5.31
CA ILE A 36 -22.58 25.90 -6.31
C ILE A 36 -21.23 25.62 -5.63
N LEU A 37 -20.82 26.49 -4.70
CA LEU A 37 -19.56 26.33 -3.98
C LEU A 37 -19.53 25.09 -3.08
N ILE A 38 -20.66 24.72 -2.46
CA ILE A 38 -20.81 23.44 -1.75
C ILE A 38 -20.59 22.26 -2.71
N GLY A 39 -21.21 22.31 -3.90
CA GLY A 39 -21.01 21.30 -4.94
C GLY A 39 -19.54 21.16 -5.34
N VAL A 40 -18.84 22.28 -5.53
CA VAL A 40 -17.39 22.30 -5.82
C VAL A 40 -16.58 21.69 -4.67
N LEU A 41 -16.90 22.04 -3.42
CA LEU A 41 -16.20 21.52 -2.24
C LEU A 41 -16.37 19.99 -2.12
N ILE A 42 -17.57 19.49 -2.35
CA ILE A 42 -17.84 18.04 -2.42
C ILE A 42 -17.01 17.40 -3.53
N ALA A 43 -17.02 17.96 -4.74
CA ALA A 43 -16.24 17.45 -5.86
C ALA A 43 -14.74 17.40 -5.57
N ILE A 44 -14.17 18.43 -4.92
CA ILE A 44 -12.76 18.46 -4.50
C ILE A 44 -12.45 17.30 -3.54
N VAL A 45 -13.31 17.04 -2.55
CA VAL A 45 -13.12 15.92 -1.62
C VAL A 45 -13.16 14.57 -2.34
N PHE A 46 -14.12 14.39 -3.26
CA PHE A 46 -14.21 13.17 -4.07
C PHE A 46 -12.99 12.98 -4.97
N ILE A 47 -12.55 14.03 -5.68
CA ILE A 47 -11.38 14.00 -6.55
C ILE A 47 -10.12 13.72 -5.73
N TYR A 48 -9.94 14.37 -4.59
CA TYR A 48 -8.80 14.13 -3.71
C TYR A 48 -8.76 12.69 -3.22
N ARG A 49 -9.91 12.13 -2.79
CA ARG A 49 -10.04 10.73 -2.39
C ARG A 49 -9.71 9.78 -3.55
N TRP A 50 -10.19 10.06 -4.75
CA TRP A 50 -9.95 9.24 -5.95
C TRP A 50 -8.47 9.26 -6.38
N ILE A 51 -7.82 10.42 -6.31
CA ILE A 51 -6.37 10.54 -6.55
C ILE A 51 -5.60 9.80 -5.44
N ALA A 52 -6.03 9.93 -4.19
CA ALA A 52 -5.37 9.26 -3.07
C ALA A 52 -5.55 7.74 -3.08
N SER A 53 -6.67 7.21 -3.61
CA SER A 53 -6.94 5.77 -3.68
C SER A 53 -6.18 5.08 -4.82
N LYS A 54 -5.84 5.79 -5.90
CA LYS A 54 -5.13 5.21 -7.05
C LYS A 54 -3.77 4.59 -6.71
N ASP A 55 -3.16 5.08 -5.65
CA ASP A 55 -1.82 4.67 -5.24
C ASP A 55 -1.86 3.39 -4.37
N ARG A 56 -3.02 3.04 -3.81
CA ARG A 56 -3.15 1.92 -2.85
C ARG A 56 -3.34 0.59 -3.55
N VAL A 57 -2.76 -0.45 -2.96
CA VAL A 57 -3.02 -1.84 -3.34
C VAL A 57 -4.23 -2.34 -2.56
N GLU A 58 -5.22 -2.90 -3.26
CA GLU A 58 -6.43 -3.48 -2.65
C GLU A 58 -6.42 -5.00 -2.83
N TRP A 59 -6.77 -5.72 -1.77
CA TRP A 59 -7.00 -7.16 -1.86
C TRP A 59 -8.17 -7.45 -2.78
N LYS A 60 -8.06 -8.50 -3.58
CA LYS A 60 -9.12 -9.04 -4.42
C LYS A 60 -9.21 -10.53 -4.16
N GLU A 61 -10.42 -11.07 -4.15
CA GLU A 61 -10.64 -12.52 -4.00
C GLU A 61 -9.90 -13.33 -5.07
N SER A 62 -9.64 -12.75 -6.24
CA SER A 62 -8.80 -13.37 -7.27
C SER A 62 -7.37 -13.64 -6.82
N TYR A 63 -6.86 -13.04 -5.74
CA TYR A 63 -5.50 -13.25 -5.24
C TYR A 63 -5.38 -14.42 -4.28
N THR A 64 -6.49 -15.05 -3.88
CA THR A 64 -6.45 -16.23 -3.01
C THR A 64 -5.56 -17.34 -3.59
N VAL A 65 -4.71 -17.90 -2.74
CA VAL A 65 -4.04 -19.20 -2.96
C VAL A 65 -4.89 -20.35 -2.39
N GLY A 66 -5.95 -19.99 -1.68
CA GLY A 66 -6.94 -20.87 -1.10
C GLY A 66 -6.47 -21.55 0.20
N VAL A 67 -5.48 -20.96 0.85
CA VAL A 67 -4.99 -21.37 2.16
C VAL A 67 -5.17 -20.18 3.07
N ASP A 68 -6.21 -20.19 3.91
CA ASP A 68 -6.71 -19.01 4.63
C ASP A 68 -5.61 -18.25 5.38
N VAL A 69 -4.72 -18.98 6.06
CA VAL A 69 -3.61 -18.37 6.81
C VAL A 69 -2.65 -17.61 5.89
N LEU A 70 -2.36 -18.14 4.69
CA LEU A 70 -1.48 -17.49 3.70
C LEU A 70 -2.19 -16.31 3.02
N ASP A 71 -3.49 -16.43 2.73
CA ASP A 71 -4.29 -15.30 2.23
C ASP A 71 -4.33 -14.15 3.24
N ASP A 72 -4.40 -14.44 4.53
CA ASP A 72 -4.36 -13.43 5.59
C ASP A 72 -2.99 -12.75 5.70
N ASP A 73 -1.90 -13.48 5.45
CA ASP A 73 -0.57 -12.87 5.34
C ASP A 73 -0.47 -11.95 4.14
N HIS A 74 -0.98 -12.36 2.97
CA HIS A 74 -0.95 -11.51 1.78
C HIS A 74 -1.76 -10.22 1.99
N LYS A 75 -2.92 -10.31 2.66
CA LYS A 75 -3.70 -9.12 3.07
C LYS A 75 -2.89 -8.23 4.01
N ARG A 76 -2.18 -8.83 4.98
CA ARG A 76 -1.33 -8.07 5.91
C ARG A 76 -0.15 -7.41 5.20
N LEU A 77 0.49 -8.07 4.24
CA LEU A 77 1.56 -7.48 3.42
C LEU A 77 1.03 -6.30 2.60
N ILE A 78 -0.14 -6.42 1.98
CA ILE A 78 -0.80 -5.31 1.28
C ILE A 78 -1.07 -4.14 2.22
N GLU A 79 -1.55 -4.41 3.44
CA GLU A 79 -1.75 -3.37 4.47
C GLU A 79 -0.44 -2.65 4.80
N LEU A 80 0.64 -3.40 5.02
CA LEU A 80 1.96 -2.86 5.36
C LEU A 80 2.55 -2.03 4.20
N ILE A 81 2.40 -2.48 2.95
CA ILE A 81 2.81 -1.73 1.75
C ILE A 81 2.05 -0.40 1.70
N ASN A 82 0.73 -0.41 1.91
CA ASN A 82 -0.10 0.80 1.92
C ASN A 82 0.28 1.75 3.06
N ARG A 83 0.61 1.23 4.24
CA ARG A 83 1.07 2.02 5.39
C ARG A 83 2.43 2.66 5.11
N PHE A 84 3.37 1.91 4.56
CA PHE A 84 4.67 2.42 4.13
C PHE A 84 4.52 3.51 3.05
N GLN A 85 3.66 3.29 2.06
CA GLN A 85 3.35 4.30 1.05
C GLN A 85 2.76 5.58 1.65
N THR A 86 1.92 5.45 2.66
CA THR A 86 1.34 6.58 3.39
C THR A 86 2.43 7.35 4.13
N ALA A 87 3.31 6.66 4.86
CA ALA A 87 4.44 7.28 5.56
C ALA A 87 5.32 8.10 4.61
N TYR A 88 5.66 7.52 3.45
CA TYR A 88 6.37 8.21 2.38
C TYR A 88 5.57 9.39 1.81
N LYS A 89 4.33 9.19 1.35
CA LYS A 89 3.55 10.23 0.67
C LYS A 89 3.35 11.48 1.53
N TYR A 90 3.14 11.30 2.83
CA TYR A 90 2.88 12.39 3.77
C TYR A 90 4.12 12.89 4.52
N HIS A 91 5.32 12.38 4.20
CA HIS A 91 6.58 12.78 4.82
C HIS A 91 6.47 12.77 6.36
N THR A 92 6.04 11.63 6.91
CA THR A 92 5.73 11.51 8.35
C THR A 92 6.95 11.66 9.26
N GLY A 93 8.15 11.82 8.68
CA GLY A 93 9.42 11.93 9.39
C GLY A 93 10.18 10.61 9.32
N GLU A 94 11.51 10.72 9.47
CA GLU A 94 12.44 9.61 9.25
C GLU A 94 12.17 8.41 10.15
N GLU A 95 11.82 8.66 11.41
CA GLU A 95 11.50 7.60 12.38
C GLU A 95 10.31 6.74 11.93
N PHE A 96 9.22 7.39 11.52
CA PHE A 96 8.00 6.70 11.08
C PHE A 96 8.18 5.98 9.75
N GLU A 97 8.91 6.59 8.81
CA GLU A 97 9.25 5.98 7.53
C GLU A 97 10.11 4.73 7.73
N ARG A 98 11.17 4.83 8.53
CA ARG A 98 12.04 3.69 8.90
C ARG A 98 11.24 2.59 9.59
N GLN A 99 10.39 2.94 10.55
CA GLN A 99 9.57 1.94 11.25
C GLN A 99 8.65 1.20 10.28
N ALA A 100 7.97 1.93 9.38
CA ALA A 100 7.07 1.32 8.40
C ALA A 100 7.82 0.42 7.41
N LEU A 101 9.01 0.83 6.95
CA LEU A 101 9.86 0.01 6.09
C LEU A 101 10.31 -1.27 6.82
N ASN A 102 10.82 -1.15 8.04
CA ASN A 102 11.30 -2.30 8.81
C ASN A 102 10.17 -3.30 9.11
N GLU A 103 8.99 -2.82 9.51
CA GLU A 103 7.83 -3.69 9.75
C GLU A 103 7.43 -4.48 8.50
N LEU A 104 7.48 -3.85 7.32
CA LEU A 104 7.25 -4.52 6.05
C LEU A 104 8.32 -5.57 5.72
N VAL A 105 9.61 -5.25 5.95
CA VAL A 105 10.73 -6.19 5.73
C VAL A 105 10.59 -7.41 6.63
N ASP A 106 10.36 -7.19 7.92
CA ASP A 106 10.29 -8.25 8.93
C ASP A 106 9.10 -9.17 8.66
N TYR A 107 7.93 -8.61 8.32
CA TYR A 107 6.76 -9.41 7.99
C TYR A 107 6.94 -10.19 6.68
N THR A 108 7.61 -9.62 5.68
CA THR A 108 7.94 -10.32 4.43
C THR A 108 8.81 -11.56 4.69
N ARG A 109 9.82 -11.44 5.56
CA ARG A 109 10.66 -12.57 5.96
C ARG A 109 9.87 -13.67 6.67
N TYR A 110 9.05 -13.26 7.64
CA TYR A 110 8.18 -14.16 8.39
C TYR A 110 7.22 -14.92 7.47
N HIS A 111 6.59 -14.20 6.53
CA HIS A 111 5.68 -14.77 5.55
C HIS A 111 6.36 -15.84 4.68
N PHE A 112 7.49 -15.50 4.06
CA PHE A 112 8.25 -16.43 3.21
C PHE A 112 8.71 -17.67 3.98
N GLU A 113 9.20 -17.51 5.21
CA GLU A 113 9.59 -18.66 6.04
C GLU A 113 8.41 -19.60 6.31
N ARG A 114 7.22 -19.02 6.54
CA ARG A 114 6.01 -19.82 6.78
C ARG A 114 5.54 -20.55 5.52
N GLU A 115 5.51 -19.87 4.38
CA GLU A 115 5.18 -20.51 3.10
C GLU A 115 6.14 -21.64 2.78
N GLU A 116 7.45 -21.42 2.94
CA GLU A 116 8.48 -22.44 2.70
C GLU A 116 8.29 -23.67 3.58
N LYS A 117 8.00 -23.49 4.87
CA LYS A 117 7.69 -24.60 5.80
C LYS A 117 6.44 -25.36 5.39
N MET A 118 5.39 -24.66 4.95
CA MET A 118 4.14 -25.29 4.54
C MET A 118 4.31 -26.05 3.20
N MET A 119 5.07 -25.47 2.26
CA MET A 119 5.44 -26.13 1.01
C MET A 119 6.31 -27.38 1.25
N GLU A 120 7.27 -27.31 2.17
CA GLU A 120 8.10 -28.45 2.56
C GLU A 120 7.25 -29.58 3.17
N ALA A 121 6.37 -29.24 4.12
CA ALA A 121 5.47 -30.19 4.74
C ALA A 121 4.50 -30.84 3.74
N ALA A 122 4.08 -30.11 2.70
CA ALA A 122 3.22 -30.59 1.64
C ALA A 122 3.97 -31.35 0.52
N GLY A 123 5.29 -31.46 0.60
CA GLY A 123 6.11 -32.10 -0.44
C GLY A 123 6.04 -31.38 -1.80
N TYR A 124 5.93 -30.04 -1.80
CA TYR A 124 5.80 -29.25 -3.03
C TYR A 124 7.08 -29.38 -3.89
N PRO A 125 6.98 -29.84 -5.15
CA PRO A 125 8.16 -30.19 -5.96
C PRO A 125 9.06 -29.01 -6.33
N ASP A 126 8.49 -27.80 -6.46
CA ASP A 126 9.24 -26.61 -6.90
C ASP A 126 9.73 -25.73 -5.73
N LEU A 127 9.81 -26.28 -4.51
CA LEU A 127 10.20 -25.54 -3.29
C LEU A 127 11.51 -24.77 -3.45
N GLU A 128 12.56 -25.41 -3.97
CA GLU A 128 13.88 -24.75 -4.09
C GLU A 128 13.91 -23.62 -5.12
N VAL A 129 13.09 -23.73 -6.18
CA VAL A 129 12.88 -22.65 -7.15
C VAL A 129 12.16 -21.49 -6.48
N HIS A 130 11.11 -21.80 -5.69
CA HIS A 130 10.34 -20.80 -4.94
C HIS A 130 11.23 -20.04 -3.94
N LYS A 131 12.03 -20.75 -3.13
CA LYS A 131 13.03 -20.17 -2.21
C LYS A 131 13.99 -19.21 -2.90
N THR A 132 14.37 -19.49 -4.15
CA THR A 132 15.27 -18.61 -4.91
C THR A 132 14.61 -17.26 -5.19
N VAL A 133 13.33 -17.26 -5.57
CA VAL A 133 12.53 -16.04 -5.76
C VAL A 133 12.44 -15.24 -4.46
N HIS A 134 12.16 -15.90 -3.34
CA HIS A 134 12.12 -15.26 -2.02
C HIS A 134 13.46 -14.61 -1.64
N ARG A 135 14.58 -15.33 -1.80
CA ARG A 135 15.91 -14.81 -1.49
C ARG A 135 16.24 -13.58 -2.33
N SER A 136 15.86 -13.57 -3.62
CA SER A 136 16.04 -12.40 -4.48
C SER A 136 15.24 -11.20 -3.98
N MET A 137 13.99 -11.40 -3.53
CA MET A 137 13.19 -10.30 -2.98
C MET A 137 13.75 -9.80 -1.64
N ILE A 138 14.18 -10.69 -0.75
CA ILE A 138 14.83 -10.32 0.50
C ILE A 138 16.10 -9.48 0.27
N PHE A 139 16.91 -9.86 -0.72
CA PHE A 139 18.06 -9.05 -1.12
C PHE A 139 17.63 -7.67 -1.63
N LYS A 140 16.59 -7.60 -2.46
CA LYS A 140 16.10 -6.33 -3.00
C LYS A 140 15.57 -5.40 -1.92
N VAL A 141 14.85 -5.92 -0.94
CA VAL A 141 14.34 -5.15 0.20
C VAL A 141 15.49 -4.63 1.09
N ALA A 142 16.54 -5.43 1.29
CA ALA A 142 17.73 -4.98 2.01
C ALA A 142 18.44 -3.82 1.28
N GLN A 143 18.49 -3.84 -0.06
CA GLN A 143 19.01 -2.71 -0.85
C GLN A 143 18.19 -1.44 -0.63
N PHE A 144 16.85 -1.53 -0.54
CA PHE A 144 16.03 -0.35 -0.24
C PHE A 144 16.32 0.24 1.15
N GLN A 145 16.55 -0.61 2.15
CA GLN A 145 16.96 -0.15 3.49
C GLN A 145 18.32 0.55 3.46
N GLU A 146 19.29 0.03 2.70
CA GLU A 146 20.60 0.65 2.55
C GLU A 146 20.53 1.99 1.80
N GLU A 147 19.79 2.05 0.70
CA GLU A 147 19.58 3.29 -0.05
C GLU A 147 18.89 4.35 0.81
N TYR A 148 17.96 3.95 1.67
CA TYR A 148 17.30 4.83 2.62
C TYR A 148 18.28 5.41 3.65
N GLN A 149 19.21 4.61 4.17
CA GLN A 149 20.26 5.09 5.08
C GLN A 149 21.14 6.17 4.42
N GLN A 150 21.35 6.09 3.10
CA GLN A 150 22.22 7.00 2.36
C GLN A 150 21.51 8.27 1.86
N ARG A 151 20.29 8.14 1.32
CA ARG A 151 19.56 9.23 0.64
C ARG A 151 18.32 9.69 1.40
N GLY A 152 17.97 9.04 2.51
CA GLY A 152 16.78 9.33 3.28
C GLY A 152 15.50 9.19 2.45
N HIS A 153 14.55 10.09 2.69
CA HIS A 153 13.23 10.10 2.06
C HIS A 153 13.23 9.91 0.53
N GLU A 154 14.21 10.47 -0.18
CA GLU A 154 14.27 10.37 -1.65
C GLU A 154 14.51 8.93 -2.15
N ALA A 155 15.08 8.05 -1.31
CA ALA A 155 15.26 6.64 -1.64
C ALA A 155 13.95 5.86 -1.71
N LEU A 156 12.91 6.33 -1.03
CA LEU A 156 11.63 5.60 -0.91
C LEU A 156 10.71 5.82 -2.11
N ASP A 157 11.07 6.71 -3.05
CA ASP A 157 10.28 6.97 -4.25
C ASP A 157 10.13 5.68 -5.08
N GLY A 158 8.89 5.35 -5.42
CA GLY A 158 8.55 4.15 -6.19
C GLY A 158 8.67 2.81 -5.44
N VAL A 159 9.24 2.76 -4.23
CA VAL A 159 9.45 1.50 -3.49
C VAL A 159 8.13 0.80 -3.20
N ALA A 160 7.11 1.52 -2.73
CA ALA A 160 5.81 0.93 -2.42
C ALA A 160 5.11 0.37 -3.67
N SER A 161 5.22 1.06 -4.81
CA SER A 161 4.66 0.61 -6.09
C SER A 161 5.34 -0.66 -6.57
N PHE A 162 6.68 -0.69 -6.52
CA PHE A 162 7.46 -1.87 -6.86
C PHE A 162 7.08 -3.09 -6.00
N LEU A 163 7.01 -2.92 -4.67
CA LEU A 163 6.65 -4.01 -3.75
C LEU A 163 5.21 -4.49 -3.96
N GLY A 164 4.28 -3.56 -4.22
CA GLY A 164 2.90 -3.88 -4.54
C GLY A 164 2.78 -4.68 -5.83
N GLU A 165 3.40 -4.23 -6.92
CA GLU A 165 3.42 -4.94 -8.20
C GLU A 165 4.04 -6.32 -8.08
N TRP A 166 5.22 -6.40 -7.44
CA TRP A 166 5.90 -7.68 -7.26
C TRP A 166 5.07 -8.66 -6.44
N LEU A 167 4.45 -8.23 -5.33
CA LEU A 167 3.63 -9.09 -4.49
C LEU A 167 2.45 -9.68 -5.29
N ILE A 168 1.74 -8.84 -6.04
CA ILE A 168 0.60 -9.30 -6.83
C ILE A 168 1.03 -10.25 -7.95
N ASP A 169 2.15 -9.98 -8.62
CA ASP A 169 2.68 -10.86 -9.66
C ASP A 169 3.18 -12.18 -9.08
N HIS A 170 3.83 -12.15 -7.92
CA HIS A 170 4.31 -13.33 -7.21
C HIS A 170 3.17 -14.23 -6.77
N ILE A 171 2.13 -13.66 -6.13
CA ILE A 171 0.92 -14.39 -5.74
C ILE A 171 0.30 -15.09 -6.95
N ASN A 172 0.09 -14.35 -8.04
CA ASN A 172 -0.61 -14.88 -9.20
C ASN A 172 0.21 -15.88 -10.03
N GLY A 173 1.53 -15.68 -10.11
CA GLY A 173 2.42 -16.46 -10.96
C GLY A 173 3.15 -17.60 -10.24
N THR A 174 3.31 -17.51 -8.92
CA THR A 174 4.15 -18.42 -8.12
C THR A 174 3.31 -19.07 -7.02
N ASP A 175 2.70 -18.29 -6.14
CA ASP A 175 2.13 -18.80 -4.88
C ASP A 175 0.91 -19.69 -5.12
N LYS A 176 0.06 -19.30 -6.08
CA LYS A 176 -1.09 -20.13 -6.49
C LYS A 176 -0.72 -21.55 -6.92
N LYS A 177 0.53 -21.80 -7.33
CA LYS A 177 0.98 -23.15 -7.73
C LYS A 177 1.11 -24.10 -6.56
N TYR A 178 1.45 -23.61 -5.36
CA TYR A 178 1.52 -24.46 -4.17
C TYR A 178 0.14 -24.73 -3.57
N GLY A 179 -0.85 -23.86 -3.82
CA GLY A 179 -2.17 -23.89 -3.17
C GLY A 179 -2.83 -25.28 -3.15
N PRO A 180 -2.93 -25.98 -4.30
CA PRO A 180 -3.48 -27.33 -4.35
C PRO A 180 -2.73 -28.37 -3.49
N TYR A 181 -1.41 -28.26 -3.37
CA TYR A 181 -0.57 -29.20 -2.61
C TYR A 181 -0.82 -29.05 -1.12
N ILE A 182 -0.81 -27.81 -0.61
CA ILE A 182 -1.01 -27.51 0.80
C ILE A 182 -2.44 -27.86 1.26
N LYS A 183 -3.45 -27.53 0.45
CA LYS A 183 -4.85 -27.89 0.77
C LYS A 183 -5.06 -29.40 0.91
N THR A 184 -4.39 -30.20 0.09
CA THR A 184 -4.55 -31.67 0.09
C THR A 184 -4.04 -32.28 1.39
N GLN A 185 -2.91 -31.79 1.91
CA GLN A 185 -2.33 -32.23 3.19
C GLN A 185 -3.21 -31.85 4.41
N SER A 186 -4.01 -30.78 4.28
CA SER A 186 -4.88 -30.28 5.36
C SER A 186 -6.13 -31.13 5.57
N LEU A 187 -6.45 -32.00 4.60
CA LEU A 187 -7.65 -32.85 4.58
C LEU A 187 -7.35 -34.32 4.92
N THR A 188 -6.10 -34.66 5.22
CA THR A 188 -5.62 -36.00 5.60
C THR A 188 -5.12 -35.99 7.04
#